data_AF-A0A6N0KUR9-F1
#
_entry.id   AF-A0A6N0KUR9-F1
#
_cell.length_a   1.000
_cell.length_b   1.000
_cell.length_c   1.000
_cell.angle_alpha   90.00
_cell.angle_beta   90.00
_cell.angle_gamma   90.00
#
_symmetry.space_group_name_H-M   'P 1'
#
loop_
_entity.id
_entity.type
_entity.pdbx_description
1 polymer ?
#
loop_
_entity_poly.entity_id
_entity_poly.type
_entity_poly.pdbx_seq_one_letter_code
_entity_poly.pdbx_strand_id
1 'polypeptide(L)'
;MSRVTLSRYLIEQTRSHNTPADLRFLIEVVARACKEISHAVSKGALGGVLGSMGTENVQGEVQKKLDVMSNEILLEANEWAGNLAGMASEEMDHPYQIPGRYPKGAYLLVFDPLDGSSNIDVNVSVGTIFSVLRCPSEYLNQNDTLREEAFLQPGTTQVAAGYAIYGPQTMLMLTLGNGVKGFTLDRELGSFVLTHDNISVPESTAEFAINMSNQRHWEAPVKRYVEELLAGKEGPLGKNYNMRWIASMVADVHRILTRGGVFMYPRDAREPEKPGKLRLMYEANPMSFIIEQAGGAATNGTQRILDIKPENLHQRVAVFLGSKQEVERITGYHAE
;
A
#
# COMPACT_ATOMS: atom_id res chain seq x y z
N MET A 1 -7.03 -21.26 -23.30
CA MET A 1 -7.63 -19.93 -23.04
C MET A 1 -6.54 -18.88 -23.21
N SER A 2 -6.78 -17.74 -23.88
CA SER A 2 -5.73 -16.72 -24.01
C SER A 2 -5.46 -16.08 -22.65
N ARG A 3 -4.21 -16.15 -22.17
CA ARG A 3 -3.78 -15.44 -20.97
C ARG A 3 -3.88 -13.92 -21.21
N VAL A 4 -4.63 -13.19 -20.39
CA VAL A 4 -4.75 -11.72 -20.49
C VAL A 4 -3.58 -11.10 -19.74
N THR A 5 -2.71 -10.38 -20.46
CA THR A 5 -1.59 -9.66 -19.83
C THR A 5 -2.07 -8.34 -19.21
N LEU A 6 -1.30 -7.77 -18.29
CA LEU A 6 -1.56 -6.44 -17.74
C LEU A 6 -1.72 -5.38 -18.85
N SER A 7 -0.81 -5.36 -19.84
CA SER A 7 -0.89 -4.43 -20.96
C SER A 7 -2.19 -4.61 -21.76
N ARG A 8 -2.60 -5.86 -22.04
CA ARG A 8 -3.88 -6.12 -22.72
C ARG A 8 -5.06 -5.62 -21.89
N TYR A 9 -5.08 -5.93 -20.59
CA TYR A 9 -6.13 -5.47 -19.69
C TYR A 9 -6.24 -3.94 -19.68
N LEU A 10 -5.12 -3.22 -19.55
CA LEU A 10 -5.12 -1.75 -19.52
C LEU A 10 -5.54 -1.14 -20.87
N ILE A 11 -5.19 -1.76 -22.00
CA ILE A 11 -5.70 -1.37 -23.32
C ILE A 11 -7.23 -1.50 -23.38
N GLU A 12 -7.77 -2.60 -22.87
CA GLU A 12 -9.21 -2.83 -22.81
C GLU A 12 -9.91 -1.79 -21.92
N GLN A 13 -9.32 -1.43 -20.76
CA GLN A 13 -9.83 -0.35 -19.89
C GLN A 13 -9.77 1.04 -20.54
N THR A 14 -8.75 1.29 -21.38
CA THR A 14 -8.65 2.55 -22.13
C THR A 14 -9.75 2.64 -23.19
N ARG A 15 -10.03 1.53 -23.90
CA ARG A 15 -11.09 1.47 -24.93
C ARG A 15 -12.49 1.65 -24.35
N SER A 16 -12.72 1.18 -23.12
CA SER A 16 -13.98 1.40 -22.42
C SER A 16 -14.10 2.78 -21.77
N HIS A 17 -13.14 3.70 -22.00
CA HIS A 17 -13.06 5.03 -21.39
C HIS A 17 -12.96 5.03 -19.87
N ASN A 18 -12.62 3.90 -19.25
CA ASN A 18 -12.42 3.78 -17.81
C ASN A 18 -11.08 4.35 -17.36
N THR A 19 -10.10 4.44 -18.26
CA THR A 19 -8.71 4.83 -17.91
C THR A 19 -8.07 5.64 -19.04
N PRO A 20 -7.60 6.87 -18.77
CA PRO A 20 -6.85 7.65 -19.76
C PRO A 20 -5.56 6.95 -20.19
N ALA A 21 -5.13 7.16 -21.44
CA ALA A 21 -3.91 6.54 -21.98
C ALA A 21 -2.67 6.82 -21.12
N ASP A 22 -2.51 8.05 -20.65
CA ASP A 22 -1.38 8.45 -19.80
C ASP A 22 -1.35 7.71 -18.46
N LEU A 23 -2.52 7.44 -17.86
CA LEU A 23 -2.61 6.65 -16.62
C LEU A 23 -2.25 5.20 -16.88
N ARG A 24 -2.70 4.63 -18.01
CA ARG A 24 -2.29 3.29 -18.44
C ARG A 24 -0.76 3.21 -18.55
N PHE A 25 -0.12 4.16 -19.25
CA PHE A 25 1.33 4.12 -19.45
C PHE A 25 2.08 4.21 -18.12
N LEU A 26 1.65 5.10 -17.22
CA LEU A 26 2.21 5.19 -15.87
C LEU A 26 2.15 3.85 -15.13
N ILE A 27 1.02 3.16 -15.16
CA ILE A 27 0.86 1.84 -14.50
C ILE A 27 1.76 0.78 -15.14
N GLU A 28 1.92 0.78 -16.47
CA GLU A 28 2.85 -0.13 -17.15
C GLU A 28 4.30 0.12 -16.72
N VAL A 29 4.69 1.38 -16.51
CA VAL A 29 6.02 1.77 -16.02
C VAL A 29 6.24 1.34 -14.56
N VAL A 30 5.27 1.61 -13.68
CA VAL A 30 5.32 1.15 -12.27
C VAL A 30 5.39 -0.37 -12.19
N ALA A 31 4.60 -1.08 -12.99
CA ALA A 31 4.65 -2.54 -13.05
C ALA A 31 6.01 -3.05 -13.55
N ARG A 32 6.65 -2.35 -14.49
CA ARG A 32 8.03 -2.67 -14.92
C ARG A 32 9.02 -2.52 -13.77
N ALA A 33 8.96 -1.42 -13.02
CA ALA A 33 9.79 -1.21 -11.83
C ALA A 33 9.60 -2.33 -10.79
N CYS A 34 8.35 -2.74 -10.54
CA CYS A 34 8.04 -3.85 -9.63
C CYS A 34 8.67 -5.19 -10.08
N LYS A 35 8.82 -5.45 -11.39
CA LYS A 35 9.52 -6.65 -11.89
C LYS A 35 11.01 -6.59 -11.58
N GLU A 36 11.61 -5.42 -11.70
CA GLU A 36 13.03 -5.19 -11.41
C GLU A 36 13.32 -5.33 -9.92
N ILE A 37 12.50 -4.71 -9.06
CA ILE A 37 12.56 -4.90 -7.60
C ILE A 37 12.37 -6.37 -7.25
N SER A 38 11.36 -7.04 -7.83
CA SER A 38 11.15 -8.47 -7.61
C SER A 38 12.37 -9.32 -7.98
N HIS A 39 13.09 -8.95 -9.04
CA HIS A 39 14.31 -9.64 -9.42
C HIS A 39 15.43 -9.40 -8.40
N ALA A 40 15.61 -8.15 -7.94
CA ALA A 40 16.58 -7.80 -6.91
C ALA A 40 16.32 -8.54 -5.60
N VAL A 41 15.07 -8.51 -5.09
CA VAL A 41 14.64 -9.23 -3.89
C VAL A 41 14.90 -10.73 -4.04
N SER A 42 14.62 -11.32 -5.20
CA SER A 42 14.80 -12.77 -5.43
C SER A 42 16.25 -13.25 -5.37
N LYS A 43 17.24 -12.35 -5.52
CA LYS A 43 18.66 -12.72 -5.42
C LYS A 43 19.11 -12.92 -3.96
N GLY A 44 18.43 -12.30 -2.99
CA GLY A 44 18.82 -12.35 -1.58
C GLY A 44 20.32 -12.13 -1.39
N ALA A 45 20.98 -13.05 -0.68
CA ALA A 45 22.41 -12.97 -0.38
C ALA A 45 23.31 -12.99 -1.63
N LEU A 46 22.87 -13.58 -2.74
CA LEU A 46 23.62 -13.61 -4.00
C LEU A 46 23.66 -12.24 -4.69
N GLY A 47 22.74 -11.34 -4.33
CA GLY A 47 22.68 -9.99 -4.89
C GLY A 47 23.66 -9.00 -4.26
N GLY A 48 24.24 -9.30 -3.09
CA GLY A 48 25.05 -8.34 -2.33
C GLY A 48 24.26 -7.15 -1.74
N VAL A 49 22.92 -7.22 -1.82
CA VAL A 49 21.97 -6.17 -1.47
C VAL A 49 21.31 -6.38 -0.11
N LEU A 50 21.73 -7.40 0.65
CA LEU A 50 21.26 -7.62 2.02
C LEU A 50 22.05 -6.77 3.03
N GLY A 51 21.40 -6.49 4.17
CA GLY A 51 21.97 -5.70 5.26
C GLY A 51 21.69 -4.20 5.21
N SER A 52 22.06 -3.54 6.30
CA SER A 52 21.84 -2.10 6.54
C SER A 52 22.89 -1.21 5.87
N MET A 53 22.49 0.01 5.52
CA MET A 53 23.39 1.04 4.96
C MET A 53 24.10 1.88 6.04
N GLY A 54 23.78 1.69 7.32
CA GLY A 54 24.33 2.50 8.41
C GLY A 54 23.82 3.95 8.40
N THR A 55 22.92 4.29 7.48
CA THR A 55 22.19 5.55 7.38
C THR A 55 20.77 5.37 7.93
N GLU A 56 20.21 6.44 8.50
CA GLU A 56 18.81 6.50 8.94
C GLU A 56 18.00 7.26 7.89
N ASN A 57 16.77 6.82 7.62
CA ASN A 57 15.83 7.59 6.81
C ASN A 57 15.19 8.72 7.62
N VAL A 58 14.34 9.50 6.94
CA VAL A 58 13.61 10.67 7.44
C VAL A 58 12.68 10.37 8.62
N GLN A 59 12.52 9.08 8.91
CA GLN A 59 11.61 8.53 9.89
C GLN A 59 12.34 7.92 11.09
N GLY A 60 13.67 8.01 11.10
CA GLY A 60 14.55 7.45 12.13
C GLY A 60 14.69 5.93 12.04
N GLU A 61 14.37 5.33 10.89
CA GLU A 61 14.54 3.89 10.66
C GLU A 61 15.85 3.63 9.93
N VAL A 62 16.59 2.59 10.34
CA VAL A 62 17.86 2.22 9.70
C VAL A 62 17.58 1.63 8.32
N GLN A 63 18.01 2.33 7.27
CA GLN A 63 17.76 1.92 5.88
C GLN A 63 18.49 0.63 5.53
N LYS A 64 17.80 -0.26 4.82
CA LYS A 64 18.45 -1.40 4.16
C LYS A 64 18.86 -1.03 2.75
N LYS A 65 19.89 -1.72 2.25
CA LYS A 65 20.37 -1.53 0.87
C LYS A 65 19.26 -1.71 -0.18
N LEU A 66 18.38 -2.69 0.05
CA LEU A 66 17.25 -2.95 -0.84
C LEU A 66 16.20 -1.84 -0.81
N ASP A 67 16.06 -1.09 0.29
CA ASP A 67 15.13 0.04 0.35
C ASP A 67 15.59 1.16 -0.58
N VAL A 68 16.87 1.54 -0.45
CA VAL A 68 17.51 2.55 -1.32
C VAL A 68 17.45 2.14 -2.79
N MET A 69 17.81 0.89 -3.10
CA MET A 69 17.75 0.36 -4.46
C MET A 69 16.32 0.38 -5.02
N SER A 70 15.33 0.00 -4.22
CA SER A 70 13.93 -0.03 -4.67
C SER A 70 13.39 1.38 -4.94
N ASN A 71 13.79 2.35 -4.11
CA ASN A 71 13.49 3.75 -4.32
C ASN A 71 14.12 4.28 -5.63
N GLU A 72 15.41 4.03 -5.85
CA GLU A 72 16.12 4.43 -7.07
C GLU A 72 15.47 3.83 -8.33
N ILE A 73 15.14 2.53 -8.32
CA ILE A 73 14.46 1.85 -9.44
C ILE A 73 13.13 2.55 -9.79
N LEU A 74 12.33 2.92 -8.78
CA LEU A 74 11.05 3.59 -9.01
C LEU A 74 11.24 5.01 -9.53
N LEU A 75 12.18 5.78 -9.00
CA LEU A 75 12.48 7.14 -9.48
C LEU A 75 12.96 7.12 -10.93
N GLU A 76 14.00 6.34 -11.23
CA GLU A 76 14.59 6.23 -12.57
C GLU A 76 13.62 5.69 -13.60
N ALA A 77 12.76 4.74 -13.20
CA ALA A 77 11.77 4.18 -14.11
C ALA A 77 10.74 5.22 -14.56
N ASN A 78 10.39 6.17 -13.70
CA ASN A 78 9.24 7.05 -13.86
C ASN A 78 9.60 8.52 -14.19
N GLU A 79 10.85 8.97 -14.00
CA GLU A 79 11.23 10.38 -14.15
C GLU A 79 11.13 10.93 -15.59
N TRP A 80 11.22 10.08 -16.62
CA TRP A 80 11.40 10.51 -18.01
C TRP A 80 10.21 10.20 -18.93
N ALA A 81 9.20 9.46 -18.44
CA ALA A 81 8.09 8.97 -19.26
C ALA A 81 7.09 10.06 -19.68
N GLY A 82 7.09 11.21 -19.00
CA GLY A 82 6.20 12.34 -19.31
C GLY A 82 4.78 12.22 -18.74
N ASN A 83 4.52 11.23 -17.89
CA ASN A 83 3.20 11.04 -17.28
C ASN A 83 3.06 11.68 -15.90
N LEU A 84 4.18 12.01 -15.24
CA LEU A 84 4.22 12.55 -13.89
C LEU A 84 4.63 14.03 -13.85
N ALA A 85 4.05 14.78 -12.92
CA ALA A 85 4.54 16.10 -12.51
C ALA A 85 5.54 15.99 -11.36
N GLY A 86 5.47 14.92 -10.56
CA GLY A 86 6.45 14.55 -9.55
C GLY A 86 6.07 13.31 -8.77
N MET A 87 6.95 12.97 -7.82
CA MET A 87 6.88 11.75 -7.06
C MET A 87 7.09 12.04 -5.57
N ALA A 88 6.58 11.17 -4.70
CA ALA A 88 6.85 11.18 -3.27
C ALA A 88 7.09 9.75 -2.78
N SER A 89 8.10 9.59 -1.93
CA SER A 89 8.54 8.29 -1.44
C SER A 89 8.60 8.29 0.08
N GLU A 90 8.36 7.12 0.68
CA GLU A 90 8.65 6.83 2.08
C GLU A 90 10.11 7.13 2.45
N GLU A 91 11.03 6.95 1.50
CA GLU A 91 12.48 7.04 1.68
C GLU A 91 13.07 8.44 1.40
N MET A 92 12.23 9.47 1.26
CA MET A 92 12.65 10.84 0.89
C MET A 92 11.99 11.91 1.78
N ASP A 93 12.72 12.97 2.14
CA ASP A 93 12.21 14.06 3.00
C ASP A 93 11.20 14.96 2.29
N HIS A 94 11.38 15.11 0.99
CA HIS A 94 10.67 16.09 0.17
C HIS A 94 10.23 15.43 -1.13
N PRO A 95 9.15 15.95 -1.76
CA PRO A 95 8.76 15.50 -3.07
C PRO A 95 9.90 15.56 -4.10
N TYR A 96 10.00 14.52 -4.92
CA TYR A 96 10.88 14.47 -6.06
C TYR A 96 10.25 15.21 -7.25
N GLN A 97 10.87 16.31 -7.66
CA GLN A 97 10.47 17.06 -8.85
C GLN A 97 11.05 16.42 -10.10
N ILE A 98 10.21 16.25 -11.14
CA ILE A 98 10.68 15.80 -12.45
C ILE A 98 11.73 16.78 -13.00
N PRO A 99 12.93 16.30 -13.37
CA PRO A 99 13.97 17.15 -13.94
C PRO A 99 13.46 17.92 -15.16
N GLY A 100 13.74 19.22 -15.24
CA GLY A 100 13.17 20.10 -16.28
C GLY A 100 13.51 19.73 -17.74
N ARG A 101 14.49 18.83 -17.94
CA ARG A 101 14.82 18.24 -19.25
C ARG A 101 13.79 17.23 -19.75
N TYR A 102 12.95 16.69 -18.86
CA TYR A 102 11.89 15.75 -19.19
C TYR A 102 10.52 16.44 -19.15
N PRO A 103 9.56 16.00 -19.98
CA PRO A 103 8.21 16.55 -19.96
C PRO A 103 7.50 16.25 -18.62
N LYS A 104 6.72 17.19 -18.12
CA LYS A 104 5.75 16.94 -17.04
C LYS A 104 4.46 16.33 -17.58
N GLY A 105 3.85 15.47 -16.78
CA GLY A 105 2.51 14.93 -17.03
C GLY A 105 1.48 15.29 -15.98
N ALA A 106 0.28 14.74 -16.12
CA ALA A 106 -0.90 15.13 -15.35
C ALA A 106 -1.07 14.40 -14.00
N TYR A 107 -0.12 13.55 -13.60
CA TYR A 107 -0.24 12.72 -12.41
C TYR A 107 0.86 12.96 -11.39
N LEU A 108 0.61 12.56 -10.15
CA LEU A 108 1.59 12.43 -9.08
C LEU A 108 1.64 10.96 -8.67
N LEU A 109 2.83 10.47 -8.34
CA LEU A 109 3.04 9.11 -7.84
C LEU A 109 3.51 9.17 -6.38
N VAL A 110 2.80 8.51 -5.49
CA VAL A 110 3.20 8.36 -4.09
C VAL A 110 3.46 6.87 -3.84
N PHE A 111 4.57 6.51 -3.22
CA PHE A 111 4.93 5.11 -3.05
C PHE A 111 5.71 4.80 -1.79
N ASP A 112 5.52 3.57 -1.30
CA ASP A 112 6.45 2.89 -0.41
C ASP A 112 7.23 1.91 -1.30
N PRO A 113 8.54 2.15 -1.52
CA PRO A 113 9.32 1.34 -2.44
C PRO A 113 9.47 -0.10 -1.94
N LEU A 114 9.51 -0.32 -0.62
CA LEU A 114 9.74 -1.65 -0.04
C LEU A 114 9.13 -1.81 1.37
N ASP A 115 7.81 -2.05 1.43
CA ASP A 115 7.08 -2.41 2.65
C ASP A 115 7.61 -3.71 3.25
N GLY A 116 7.72 -3.70 4.58
CA GLY A 116 8.16 -4.84 5.36
C GLY A 116 9.68 -5.05 5.27
N SER A 117 10.47 -4.02 4.99
CA SER A 117 11.93 -4.10 4.88
C SER A 117 12.60 -4.87 6.02
N SER A 118 12.08 -4.76 7.25
CA SER A 118 12.53 -5.52 8.42
C SER A 118 12.58 -7.04 8.19
N ASN A 119 11.71 -7.58 7.32
CA ASN A 119 11.57 -8.99 6.98
C ASN A 119 12.51 -9.50 5.87
N ILE A 120 13.24 -8.61 5.19
CA ILE A 120 14.12 -8.95 4.06
C ILE A 120 15.15 -10.03 4.45
N ASP A 121 15.88 -9.83 5.55
CA ASP A 121 17.00 -10.70 5.92
C ASP A 121 16.54 -12.08 6.43
N VAL A 122 15.27 -12.21 6.80
CA VAL A 122 14.65 -13.47 7.25
C VAL A 122 13.82 -14.14 6.16
N ASN A 123 13.92 -13.66 4.91
CA ASN A 123 13.29 -14.25 3.73
C ASN A 123 11.75 -14.40 3.87
N VAL A 124 11.12 -13.41 4.52
CA VAL A 124 9.66 -13.30 4.61
C VAL A 124 9.16 -12.36 3.50
N SER A 125 7.88 -12.46 3.14
CA SER A 125 7.29 -11.65 2.08
C SER A 125 7.35 -10.15 2.39
N VAL A 126 7.73 -9.39 1.37
CA VAL A 126 7.81 -7.92 1.34
C VAL A 126 7.07 -7.40 0.10
N GLY A 127 6.96 -6.10 -0.09
CA GLY A 127 6.25 -5.57 -1.26
C GLY A 127 6.51 -4.11 -1.57
N THR A 128 5.94 -3.62 -2.66
CA THR A 128 5.94 -2.19 -3.01
C THR A 128 4.50 -1.72 -3.00
N ILE A 129 4.23 -0.53 -2.44
CA ILE A 129 2.90 0.08 -2.42
C ILE A 129 2.93 1.35 -3.26
N PHE A 130 1.89 1.62 -4.04
CA PHE A 130 1.80 2.85 -4.81
C PHE A 130 0.38 3.40 -4.89
N SER A 131 0.31 4.72 -5.01
CA SER A 131 -0.89 5.51 -5.22
C SER A 131 -0.64 6.52 -6.35
N VAL A 132 -1.64 6.71 -7.21
CA VAL A 132 -1.63 7.70 -8.27
C VAL A 132 -2.69 8.76 -7.99
N LEU A 133 -2.28 10.02 -7.95
CA LEU A 133 -3.13 11.19 -7.80
C LEU A 133 -3.11 12.01 -9.09
N ARG A 134 -4.12 12.85 -9.31
CA ARG A 134 -4.03 13.90 -10.33
C ARG A 134 -3.19 15.05 -9.79
N CYS A 135 -2.32 15.59 -10.64
CA CYS A 135 -1.59 16.81 -10.33
C CYS A 135 -2.57 18.01 -10.39
N PRO A 136 -2.61 18.89 -9.36
CA PRO A 136 -3.38 20.12 -9.43
C PRO A 136 -2.93 21.01 -10.58
N SER A 137 -3.88 21.70 -11.22
CA SER A 137 -3.65 22.47 -12.46
C SER A 137 -2.55 23.52 -12.37
N GLU A 138 -2.38 24.10 -11.19
CA GLU A 138 -1.39 25.14 -10.86
C GLU A 138 0.06 24.63 -10.84
N TYR A 139 0.29 23.31 -10.94
CA TYR A 139 1.63 22.71 -10.99
C TYR A 139 1.95 22.07 -12.34
N LEU A 140 1.05 22.20 -13.33
CA LEU A 140 1.20 21.57 -14.64
C LEU A 140 2.15 22.30 -15.59
N ASN A 141 2.48 23.59 -15.37
CA ASN A 141 3.43 24.24 -16.25
C ASN A 141 4.85 23.70 -16.01
N GLN A 142 5.63 23.61 -17.09
CA GLN A 142 6.99 23.06 -17.04
C GLN A 142 7.88 23.76 -16.01
N ASN A 143 7.72 25.08 -15.85
CA ASN A 143 8.55 25.91 -14.97
C ASN A 143 8.05 25.97 -13.52
N ASP A 144 6.86 25.44 -13.21
CA ASP A 144 6.32 25.52 -11.85
C ASP A 144 7.12 24.59 -10.92
N THR A 145 7.48 25.06 -9.73
CA THR A 145 8.06 24.20 -8.70
C THR A 145 6.95 23.38 -8.05
N LEU A 146 7.10 22.06 -8.07
CA LEU A 146 6.15 21.17 -7.39
C LEU A 146 6.37 21.30 -5.88
N ARG A 147 5.30 21.58 -5.14
CA ARG A 147 5.34 21.70 -3.69
C ARG A 147 4.63 20.54 -3.01
N GLU A 148 4.91 20.35 -1.73
CA GLU A 148 4.32 19.28 -0.92
C GLU A 148 2.79 19.31 -0.95
N GLU A 149 2.19 20.50 -0.94
CA GLU A 149 0.73 20.69 -0.93
C GLU A 149 0.04 20.05 -2.14
N ALA A 150 0.76 19.87 -3.26
CA ALA A 150 0.23 19.17 -4.43
C ALA A 150 -0.12 17.70 -4.12
N PHE A 151 0.59 17.07 -3.18
CA PHE A 151 0.40 15.69 -2.76
C PHE A 151 -0.61 15.55 -1.62
N LEU A 152 -0.88 16.60 -0.85
CA LEU A 152 -1.73 16.58 0.35
C LEU A 152 -3.23 16.51 0.01
N GLN A 153 -3.61 15.47 -0.73
CA GLN A 153 -4.97 15.20 -1.17
C GLN A 153 -5.56 14.02 -0.40
N PRO A 154 -6.86 14.07 -0.04
CA PRO A 154 -7.49 12.95 0.65
C PRO A 154 -7.50 11.69 -0.23
N GLY A 155 -7.46 10.51 0.40
CA GLY A 155 -7.38 9.23 -0.32
C GLY A 155 -8.54 8.98 -1.30
N THR A 156 -9.66 9.68 -1.15
CA THR A 156 -10.77 9.66 -2.12
C THR A 156 -10.44 10.22 -3.50
N THR A 157 -9.34 10.97 -3.67
CA THR A 157 -8.93 11.53 -4.98
C THR A 157 -7.97 10.64 -5.77
N GLN A 158 -7.59 9.49 -5.21
CA GLN A 158 -6.77 8.49 -5.90
C GLN A 158 -7.45 8.02 -7.19
N VAL A 159 -6.72 8.07 -8.30
CA VAL A 159 -7.20 7.58 -9.61
C VAL A 159 -6.80 6.15 -9.88
N ALA A 160 -5.76 5.68 -9.21
CA ALA A 160 -5.34 4.29 -9.18
C ALA A 160 -4.53 4.04 -7.90
N ALA A 161 -4.58 2.81 -7.40
CA ALA A 161 -3.71 2.35 -6.35
C ALA A 161 -3.40 0.87 -6.55
N GLY A 162 -2.25 0.45 -6.06
CA GLY A 162 -1.86 -0.95 -6.13
C GLY A 162 -0.71 -1.28 -5.20
N TYR A 163 -0.41 -2.56 -5.16
CA TYR A 163 0.81 -3.04 -4.52
C TYR A 163 1.34 -4.26 -5.25
N ALA A 164 2.66 -4.41 -5.26
CA ALA A 164 3.33 -5.65 -5.63
C ALA A 164 3.72 -6.41 -4.37
N ILE A 165 3.44 -7.71 -4.32
CA ILE A 165 3.91 -8.61 -3.27
C ILE A 165 5.04 -9.49 -3.82
N TYR A 166 6.17 -9.51 -3.12
CA TYR A 166 7.35 -10.30 -3.41
C TYR A 166 7.41 -11.51 -2.46
N GLY A 167 6.54 -12.48 -2.71
CA GLY A 167 6.47 -13.73 -1.95
C GLY A 167 7.03 -14.93 -2.72
N PRO A 168 6.54 -16.15 -2.45
CA PRO A 168 6.85 -17.33 -3.26
C PRO A 168 6.53 -17.13 -4.75
N GLN A 169 5.48 -16.36 -5.03
CA GLN A 169 5.15 -15.81 -6.33
C GLN A 169 5.10 -14.28 -6.23
N THR A 170 5.46 -13.62 -7.32
CA THR A 170 5.30 -12.17 -7.44
C THR A 170 3.93 -11.86 -8.01
N MET A 171 3.16 -11.04 -7.30
CA MET A 171 1.84 -10.60 -7.77
C MET A 171 1.72 -9.08 -7.70
N LEU A 172 0.96 -8.51 -8.64
CA LEU A 172 0.55 -7.12 -8.67
C LEU A 172 -0.96 -7.05 -8.44
N MET A 173 -1.37 -6.35 -7.39
CA MET A 173 -2.76 -6.05 -7.08
C MET A 173 -3.04 -4.61 -7.50
N LEU A 174 -4.13 -4.38 -8.24
CA LEU A 174 -4.41 -3.09 -8.86
C LEU A 174 -5.90 -2.76 -8.80
N THR A 175 -6.21 -1.52 -8.43
CA THR A 175 -7.51 -0.90 -8.65
C THR A 175 -7.38 0.37 -9.47
N LEU A 176 -8.37 0.60 -10.33
CA LEU A 176 -8.57 1.82 -11.12
C LEU A 176 -9.88 2.53 -10.69
N GLY A 177 -10.39 2.23 -9.49
CA GLY A 177 -11.68 2.72 -8.97
C GLY A 177 -12.90 1.90 -9.37
N ASN A 178 -12.73 0.77 -10.06
CA ASN A 178 -13.80 -0.13 -10.49
C ASN A 178 -13.47 -1.59 -10.16
N GLY A 179 -13.35 -1.90 -8.88
CA GLY A 179 -12.95 -3.22 -8.37
C GLY A 179 -11.44 -3.42 -8.31
N VAL A 180 -11.03 -4.61 -7.88
CA VAL A 180 -9.61 -5.00 -7.72
C VAL A 180 -9.28 -6.19 -8.59
N LYS A 181 -8.14 -6.10 -9.29
CA LYS A 181 -7.58 -7.17 -10.12
C LYS A 181 -6.26 -7.65 -9.55
N GLY A 182 -5.97 -8.94 -9.68
CA GLY A 182 -4.71 -9.56 -9.30
C GLY A 182 -4.02 -10.17 -10.51
N PHE A 183 -2.75 -9.80 -10.71
CA PHE A 183 -1.90 -10.29 -11.77
C PHE A 183 -0.71 -11.04 -11.20
N THR A 184 -0.41 -12.22 -11.70
CA THR A 184 0.79 -12.98 -11.32
C THR A 184 1.88 -12.78 -12.36
N LEU A 185 3.12 -12.58 -11.92
CA LEU A 185 4.28 -12.46 -12.81
C LEU A 185 4.64 -13.83 -13.39
N ASP A 186 4.47 -13.99 -14.69
CA ASP A 186 5.07 -15.07 -15.45
C ASP A 186 6.55 -14.76 -15.66
N ARG A 187 7.43 -15.47 -14.95
CA ARG A 187 8.88 -15.23 -14.99
C ARG A 187 9.53 -15.68 -16.30
N GLU A 188 8.94 -16.64 -17.01
CA GLU A 188 9.44 -17.11 -18.30
C GLU A 188 9.18 -16.08 -19.39
N LEU A 189 8.01 -15.43 -19.33
CA LEU A 189 7.61 -14.41 -20.30
C LEU A 189 7.94 -12.97 -19.86
N GLY A 190 8.30 -12.76 -18.59
CA GLY A 190 8.55 -11.45 -18.01
C GLY A 190 7.31 -10.53 -17.98
N SER A 191 6.11 -11.10 -17.96
CA SER A 191 4.84 -10.36 -18.04
C SER A 191 3.92 -10.68 -16.87
N PHE A 192 3.25 -9.65 -16.34
CA PHE A 192 2.11 -9.83 -15.44
C PHE A 192 0.90 -10.35 -16.22
N VAL A 193 0.29 -11.42 -15.72
CA VAL A 193 -0.86 -12.11 -16.32
C VAL A 193 -2.01 -12.08 -15.32
N LEU A 194 -3.21 -11.72 -15.78
CA LEU A 194 -4.42 -11.70 -14.97
C LEU A 194 -4.72 -13.12 -14.48
N THR A 195 -4.71 -13.30 -13.17
CA THR A 195 -5.01 -14.57 -12.50
C THR A 195 -6.22 -14.46 -11.59
N HIS A 196 -6.55 -13.24 -11.14
CA HIS A 196 -7.67 -12.97 -10.24
C HIS A 196 -8.47 -11.78 -10.78
N ASP A 197 -9.58 -12.06 -11.46
CA ASP A 197 -10.38 -11.03 -12.13
C ASP A 197 -11.44 -10.40 -11.22
N ASN A 198 -11.85 -11.06 -10.14
CA ASN A 198 -12.87 -10.53 -9.24
C ASN A 198 -12.50 -10.81 -7.78
N ILE A 199 -11.83 -9.85 -7.16
CA ILE A 199 -11.40 -9.94 -5.77
C ILE A 199 -12.42 -9.25 -4.89
N SER A 200 -12.90 -9.97 -3.87
CA SER A 200 -13.85 -9.46 -2.89
C SER A 200 -13.42 -9.91 -1.51
N VAL A 201 -13.35 -8.96 -0.57
CA VAL A 201 -13.14 -9.23 0.85
C VAL A 201 -14.46 -9.77 1.42
N PRO A 202 -14.45 -10.93 2.10
CA PRO A 202 -15.61 -11.41 2.84
C PRO A 202 -16.08 -10.40 3.89
N GLU A 203 -17.39 -10.17 3.98
CA GLU A 203 -17.98 -9.20 4.91
C GLU A 203 -17.72 -9.54 6.38
N SER A 204 -17.68 -10.84 6.70
CA SER A 204 -17.35 -11.39 8.02
C SER A 204 -16.10 -12.28 7.96
N THR A 205 -15.42 -12.46 9.09
CA THR A 205 -14.18 -13.25 9.16
C THR A 205 -13.99 -13.94 10.51
N ALA A 206 -13.05 -14.88 10.56
CA ALA A 206 -12.58 -15.55 11.77
C ALA A 206 -11.07 -15.29 11.99
N GLU A 207 -10.51 -14.25 11.37
CA GLU A 207 -9.07 -14.00 11.41
C GLU A 207 -8.74 -12.54 11.69
N PHE A 208 -7.68 -12.33 12.47
CA PHE A 208 -7.18 -11.00 12.80
C PHE A 208 -5.66 -10.97 12.79
N ALA A 209 -5.11 -9.79 12.53
CA ALA A 209 -3.68 -9.51 12.49
C ALA A 209 -3.38 -8.28 13.34
N ILE A 210 -2.63 -8.47 14.42
CA ILE A 210 -2.12 -7.41 15.28
C ILE A 210 -0.83 -7.87 15.98
N ASN A 211 0.09 -6.95 16.24
CA ASN A 211 1.29 -7.26 17.02
C ASN A 211 0.95 -7.34 18.52
N MET A 212 0.65 -8.55 19.01
CA MET A 212 0.31 -8.83 20.41
C MET A 212 1.37 -8.39 21.43
N SER A 213 2.65 -8.24 21.03
CA SER A 213 3.69 -7.77 21.97
C SER A 213 3.43 -6.36 22.51
N ASN A 214 2.57 -5.59 21.83
CA ASN A 214 2.18 -4.23 22.19
C ASN A 214 0.91 -4.18 23.07
N GLN A 215 0.32 -5.31 23.47
CA GLN A 215 -0.98 -5.37 24.18
C GLN A 215 -1.09 -4.42 25.38
N ARG A 216 -0.01 -4.32 26.17
CA ARG A 216 0.02 -3.44 27.35
C ARG A 216 -0.20 -1.95 27.03
N HIS A 217 0.15 -1.53 25.81
CA HIS A 217 0.13 -0.14 25.35
C HIS A 217 -1.11 0.26 24.57
N TRP A 218 -1.96 -0.71 24.19
CA TRP A 218 -3.16 -0.43 23.42
C TRP A 218 -4.18 0.39 24.21
N GLU A 219 -4.98 1.14 23.46
CA GLU A 219 -6.17 1.82 23.98
C GLU A 219 -7.26 0.83 24.37
N ALA A 220 -8.16 1.26 25.26
CA ALA A 220 -9.23 0.41 25.77
C ALA A 220 -10.11 -0.23 24.68
N PRO A 221 -10.51 0.48 23.59
CA PRO A 221 -11.31 -0.13 22.52
C PRO A 221 -10.62 -1.31 21.84
N VAL A 222 -9.31 -1.19 21.59
CA VAL A 222 -8.49 -2.24 20.96
C VAL A 222 -8.31 -3.43 21.91
N LYS A 223 -8.03 -3.16 23.19
CA LYS A 223 -7.90 -4.21 24.23
C LYS A 223 -9.19 -5.02 24.32
N ARG A 224 -10.33 -4.34 24.47
CA ARG A 224 -11.66 -4.97 24.49
C ARG A 224 -11.89 -5.82 23.25
N TYR A 225 -11.68 -5.26 22.07
CA TYR A 225 -11.88 -5.99 20.82
C TYR A 225 -11.07 -7.29 20.79
N VAL A 226 -9.78 -7.23 21.07
CA VAL A 226 -8.90 -8.42 21.05
C VAL A 226 -9.27 -9.42 22.15
N GLU A 227 -9.64 -8.97 23.35
CA GLU A 227 -10.11 -9.84 24.43
C GLU A 227 -11.36 -10.62 24.03
N GLU A 228 -12.33 -9.96 23.37
CA GLU A 228 -13.54 -10.60 22.85
C GLU A 228 -13.24 -11.62 21.74
N LEU A 229 -12.27 -11.36 20.87
CA LEU A 229 -11.81 -12.33 19.87
C LEU A 229 -11.19 -13.58 20.53
N LEU A 230 -10.39 -13.39 21.59
CA LEU A 230 -9.67 -14.45 22.28
C LEU A 230 -10.57 -15.28 23.21
N ALA A 231 -11.69 -14.72 23.69
CA ALA A 231 -12.69 -15.45 24.46
C ALA A 231 -13.39 -16.57 23.65
N GLY A 232 -13.25 -16.55 22.32
CA GLY A 232 -13.70 -17.63 21.44
C GLY A 232 -15.22 -17.87 21.51
N LYS A 233 -15.62 -19.14 21.43
CA LYS A 233 -17.04 -19.54 21.48
C LYS A 233 -17.77 -19.20 22.79
N GLU A 234 -17.04 -19.05 23.89
CA GLU A 234 -17.61 -18.69 25.20
C GLU A 234 -17.73 -17.16 25.37
N GLY A 235 -17.06 -16.40 24.51
CA GLY A 235 -17.11 -14.94 24.48
C GLY A 235 -18.34 -14.36 23.78
N PRO A 236 -18.47 -13.02 23.81
CA PRO A 236 -19.64 -12.33 23.25
C PRO A 236 -19.79 -12.50 21.74
N LEU A 237 -18.71 -12.87 21.04
CA LEU A 237 -18.71 -13.06 19.59
C LEU A 237 -19.10 -14.48 19.15
N GLY A 238 -19.19 -15.44 20.08
CA GLY A 238 -19.66 -16.80 19.82
C GLY A 238 -18.85 -17.58 18.79
N LYS A 239 -17.60 -17.18 18.52
CA LYS A 239 -16.79 -17.66 17.39
C LYS A 239 -15.31 -17.71 17.75
N ASN A 240 -14.62 -18.76 17.30
CA ASN A 240 -13.17 -18.89 17.45
C ASN A 240 -12.46 -18.12 16.35
N TYR A 241 -11.63 -17.14 16.74
CA TYR A 241 -10.77 -16.42 15.82
C TYR A 241 -9.35 -17.00 15.81
N ASN A 242 -8.66 -16.86 14.68
CA ASN A 242 -7.28 -17.25 14.52
C ASN A 242 -6.40 -16.02 14.24
N MET A 243 -5.28 -15.90 14.96
CA MET A 243 -4.34 -14.81 14.72
C MET A 243 -3.39 -15.15 13.57
N ARG A 244 -3.18 -14.20 12.66
CA ARG A 244 -2.15 -14.27 11.62
C ARG A 244 -1.41 -12.95 11.60
N TRP A 245 -0.12 -12.96 11.92
CA TRP A 245 0.71 -11.76 11.92
C TRP A 245 1.97 -12.05 11.13
N ILE A 246 2.04 -11.56 9.89
CA ILE A 246 3.22 -11.72 9.02
C ILE A 246 4.23 -10.61 9.30
N ALA A 247 3.78 -9.47 9.82
CA ALA A 247 4.60 -8.29 10.09
C ALA A 247 5.10 -7.58 8.83
N SER A 248 4.38 -7.72 7.71
CA SER A 248 4.47 -6.87 6.51
C SER A 248 3.04 -6.47 6.14
N MET A 249 2.80 -5.18 5.96
CA MET A 249 1.45 -4.69 5.65
C MET A 249 0.95 -5.29 4.34
N VAL A 250 1.79 -5.29 3.30
CA VAL A 250 1.47 -5.90 2.00
C VAL A 250 1.07 -7.36 2.15
N ALA A 251 1.84 -8.15 2.91
CA ALA A 251 1.57 -9.57 3.07
C ALA A 251 0.29 -9.84 3.88
N ASP A 252 0.08 -9.11 4.98
CA ASP A 252 -1.11 -9.25 5.81
C ASP A 252 -2.38 -8.78 5.07
N VAL A 253 -2.32 -7.68 4.32
CA VAL A 253 -3.43 -7.18 3.47
C VAL A 253 -3.72 -8.13 2.32
N HIS A 254 -2.70 -8.69 1.66
CA HIS A 254 -2.90 -9.66 0.59
C HIS A 254 -3.65 -10.92 1.04
N ARG A 255 -3.34 -11.42 2.25
CA ARG A 255 -4.11 -12.51 2.85
C ARG A 255 -5.58 -12.11 3.04
N ILE A 256 -5.85 -10.90 3.54
CA ILE A 256 -7.22 -10.41 3.78
C ILE A 256 -8.02 -10.32 2.49
N LEU A 257 -7.43 -9.79 1.40
CA LEU A 257 -8.08 -9.78 0.08
C LEU A 257 -8.44 -11.18 -0.44
N THR A 258 -7.71 -12.21 0.00
CA THR A 258 -7.89 -13.58 -0.51
C THR A 258 -8.89 -14.39 0.30
N ARG A 259 -8.93 -14.23 1.63
CA ARG A 259 -9.76 -15.08 2.51
C ARG A 259 -10.50 -14.36 3.63
N GLY A 260 -10.46 -13.03 3.65
CA GLY A 260 -10.99 -12.21 4.73
C GLY A 260 -10.07 -12.13 5.94
N GLY A 261 -10.45 -11.26 6.87
CA GLY A 261 -9.64 -10.94 8.05
C GLY A 261 -9.68 -9.45 8.36
N VAL A 262 -9.13 -9.08 9.51
CA VAL A 262 -8.88 -7.68 9.87
C VAL A 262 -7.39 -7.49 10.16
N PHE A 263 -6.80 -6.43 9.63
CA PHE A 263 -5.46 -5.98 9.96
C PHE A 263 -5.56 -4.73 10.83
N MET A 264 -4.79 -4.73 11.91
CA MET A 264 -4.81 -3.66 12.90
C MET A 264 -3.38 -3.22 13.21
N TYR A 265 -3.15 -1.92 13.00
CA TYR A 265 -1.99 -1.19 13.49
C TYR A 265 -2.50 0.04 14.27
N PRO A 266 -2.98 -0.16 15.50
CA PRO A 266 -3.54 0.92 16.30
C PRO A 266 -2.46 1.92 16.72
N ARG A 267 -2.87 3.12 17.13
CA ARG A 267 -2.00 3.97 17.95
C ARG A 267 -1.78 3.32 19.31
N ASP A 268 -0.67 3.66 19.97
CA ASP A 268 -0.37 3.11 21.29
C ASP A 268 0.24 4.15 22.23
N ALA A 269 0.13 3.90 23.53
CA ALA A 269 0.47 4.85 24.58
C ALA A 269 1.97 5.14 24.74
N ARG A 270 2.88 4.48 24.00
CA ARG A 270 4.32 4.76 24.09
C ARG A 270 4.68 6.10 23.48
N GLU A 271 3.95 6.49 22.45
CA GLU A 271 4.14 7.74 21.73
C GLU A 271 2.78 8.46 21.60
N PRO A 272 2.24 9.02 22.70
CA PRO A 272 0.87 9.55 22.74
C PRO A 272 0.59 10.65 21.70
N GLU A 273 1.61 11.41 21.35
CA GLU A 273 1.55 12.48 20.35
C GLU A 273 1.51 11.94 18.91
N LYS A 274 1.88 10.67 18.68
CA LYS A 274 1.84 10.07 17.35
C LYS A 274 0.48 9.40 17.10
N PRO A 275 -0.20 9.75 16.00
CA PRO A 275 -1.51 9.19 15.66
C PRO A 275 -1.47 7.71 15.21
N GLY A 276 -0.28 7.10 15.11
CA GLY A 276 -0.05 5.72 14.69
C GLY A 276 1.38 5.51 14.20
N LYS A 277 1.68 4.33 13.64
CA LYS A 277 2.99 4.02 13.05
C LYS A 277 3.01 4.14 11.52
N LEU A 278 1.99 3.59 10.86
CA LEU A 278 1.89 3.57 9.40
C LEU A 278 1.63 4.97 8.86
N ARG A 279 2.00 5.22 7.61
CA ARG A 279 1.93 6.53 6.98
C ARG A 279 0.72 6.63 6.08
N LEU A 280 0.07 7.77 6.13
CA LEU A 280 -1.21 8.00 5.47
C LEU A 280 -1.05 7.92 3.94
N MET A 281 -0.03 8.57 3.39
CA MET A 281 0.07 8.83 1.95
C MET A 281 0.45 7.62 1.12
N TYR A 282 1.45 6.85 1.55
CA TYR A 282 2.02 5.73 0.78
C TYR A 282 1.71 4.34 1.33
N GLU A 283 1.13 4.22 2.54
CA GLU A 283 0.71 2.93 3.12
C GLU A 283 -0.82 2.87 3.28
N ALA A 284 -1.40 3.73 4.12
CA ALA A 284 -2.80 3.62 4.53
C ALA A 284 -3.80 3.96 3.41
N ASN A 285 -3.63 5.08 2.71
CA ASN A 285 -4.51 5.49 1.61
C ASN A 285 -4.57 4.47 0.45
N PRO A 286 -3.44 4.02 -0.14
CA PRO A 286 -3.50 3.05 -1.23
C PRO A 286 -4.10 1.71 -0.80
N MET A 287 -3.73 1.21 0.38
CA MET A 287 -4.29 -0.05 0.90
C MET A 287 -5.79 0.05 1.21
N SER A 288 -6.23 1.19 1.76
CA SER A 288 -7.65 1.43 2.03
C SER A 288 -8.47 1.52 0.75
N PHE A 289 -7.94 2.15 -0.30
CA PHE A 289 -8.63 2.22 -1.59
C PHE A 289 -8.82 0.83 -2.19
N ILE A 290 -7.80 -0.03 -2.13
CA ILE A 290 -7.89 -1.41 -2.59
C ILE A 290 -8.90 -2.21 -1.77
N ILE A 291 -8.87 -2.10 -0.43
CA ILE A 291 -9.80 -2.82 0.46
C ILE A 291 -11.25 -2.42 0.19
N GLU A 292 -11.54 -1.12 0.09
CA GLU A 292 -12.89 -0.64 -0.18
C GLU A 292 -13.40 -1.03 -1.57
N GLN A 293 -12.52 -1.00 -2.58
CA GLN A 293 -12.84 -1.47 -3.93
C GLN A 293 -13.10 -2.98 -3.98
N ALA A 294 -12.61 -3.75 -3.00
CA ALA A 294 -12.93 -5.15 -2.79
C ALA A 294 -14.11 -5.38 -1.83
N GLY A 295 -14.83 -4.34 -1.40
CA GLY A 295 -16.01 -4.45 -0.53
C GLY A 295 -15.71 -4.53 0.98
N GLY A 296 -14.46 -4.33 1.39
CA GLY A 296 -14.09 -4.18 2.79
C GLY A 296 -14.28 -2.76 3.31
N ALA A 297 -13.74 -2.48 4.50
CA ALA A 297 -13.72 -1.14 5.10
C ALA A 297 -12.34 -0.82 5.68
N ALA A 298 -12.05 0.47 5.85
CA ALA A 298 -10.81 0.96 6.45
C ALA A 298 -11.03 2.25 7.27
N THR A 299 -10.62 2.24 8.54
CA THR A 299 -10.71 3.38 9.46
C THR A 299 -9.42 3.57 10.26
N ASN A 300 -9.23 4.76 10.84
CA ASN A 300 -8.21 4.99 11.88
C ASN A 300 -8.74 4.72 13.30
N GLY A 301 -9.91 4.08 13.41
CA GLY A 301 -10.64 3.89 14.66
C GLY A 301 -11.80 4.88 14.83
N THR A 302 -11.71 6.10 14.29
CA THR A 302 -12.75 7.14 14.45
C THR A 302 -13.24 7.74 13.14
N GLN A 303 -12.40 7.73 12.11
CA GLN A 303 -12.67 8.30 10.79
C GLN A 303 -12.27 7.28 9.70
N ARG A 304 -13.01 7.28 8.58
CA ARG A 304 -12.65 6.53 7.37
C ARG A 304 -11.33 7.06 6.80
N ILE A 305 -10.38 6.16 6.51
CA ILE A 305 -9.01 6.54 6.09
C ILE A 305 -9.01 7.45 4.86
N LEU A 306 -9.79 7.10 3.84
CA LEU A 306 -9.80 7.85 2.57
C LEU A 306 -10.36 9.27 2.70
N ASP A 307 -11.08 9.57 3.77
CA ASP A 307 -11.66 10.89 4.02
C ASP A 307 -10.74 11.78 4.88
N ILE A 308 -9.61 11.26 5.37
CA ILE A 308 -8.64 12.04 6.12
C ILE A 308 -7.96 13.02 5.16
N LYS A 309 -8.03 14.31 5.48
CA LYS A 309 -7.24 15.34 4.78
C LYS A 309 -5.81 15.31 5.31
N PRO A 310 -4.80 15.05 4.46
CA PRO A 310 -3.41 15.03 4.91
C PRO A 310 -2.93 16.42 5.34
N GLU A 311 -2.16 16.48 6.43
CA GLU A 311 -1.55 17.70 6.95
C GLU A 311 -0.09 17.86 6.51
N ASN A 312 0.61 16.74 6.30
CA ASN A 312 1.97 16.68 5.77
C ASN A 312 2.22 15.34 5.09
N LEU A 313 3.28 15.26 4.28
CA LEU A 313 3.57 14.11 3.43
C LEU A 313 3.81 12.81 4.21
N HIS A 314 4.48 12.92 5.36
CA HIS A 314 4.87 11.78 6.19
C HIS A 314 3.93 11.55 7.38
N GLN A 315 2.70 12.09 7.30
CA GLN A 315 1.71 11.99 8.37
C GLN A 315 1.46 10.51 8.70
N ARG A 316 1.59 10.17 9.98
CA ARG A 316 1.26 8.82 10.47
C ARG A 316 -0.24 8.70 10.77
N VAL A 317 -0.72 7.47 10.84
CA VAL A 317 -2.12 7.16 11.13
C VAL A 317 -2.26 5.75 11.72
N ALA A 318 -3.21 5.57 12.63
CA ALA A 318 -3.67 4.24 13.02
C ALA A 318 -4.45 3.60 11.87
N VAL A 319 -4.39 2.28 11.74
CA VAL A 319 -5.05 1.58 10.63
C VAL A 319 -5.81 0.37 11.14
N PHE A 320 -7.09 0.30 10.80
CA PHE A 320 -7.94 -0.87 10.94
C PHE A 320 -8.60 -1.12 9.58
N LEU A 321 -8.25 -2.21 8.90
CA LEU A 321 -8.81 -2.50 7.57
C LEU A 321 -9.08 -3.99 7.37
N GLY A 322 -10.09 -4.28 6.53
CA GLY A 322 -10.42 -5.65 6.11
C GLY A 322 -11.92 -5.90 6.05
N SER A 323 -12.34 -7.05 6.59
CA SER A 323 -13.75 -7.47 6.62
C SER A 323 -14.61 -6.43 7.34
N LYS A 324 -15.64 -5.95 6.63
CA LYS A 324 -16.45 -4.79 7.00
C LYS A 324 -17.03 -4.86 8.42
N GLN A 325 -17.63 -5.99 8.79
CA GLN A 325 -18.27 -6.14 10.11
C GLN A 325 -17.27 -5.99 11.28
N GLU A 326 -16.03 -6.46 11.10
CA GLU A 326 -15.00 -6.37 12.14
C GLU A 326 -14.46 -4.94 12.26
N VAL A 327 -14.26 -4.26 11.13
CA VAL A 327 -13.83 -2.86 11.09
C VAL A 327 -14.89 -1.95 11.71
N GLU A 328 -16.17 -2.17 11.40
CA GLU A 328 -17.28 -1.45 12.01
C GLU A 328 -17.38 -1.70 13.51
N ARG A 329 -17.18 -2.94 13.97
CA ARG A 329 -17.19 -3.29 15.41
C ARG A 329 -16.12 -2.53 16.18
N ILE A 330 -14.85 -2.62 15.75
CA ILE A 330 -13.77 -1.93 16.45
C ILE A 330 -13.90 -0.40 16.36
N THR A 331 -14.41 0.14 15.26
CA THR A 331 -14.72 1.56 15.11
C THR A 331 -15.82 1.98 16.11
N GLY A 332 -16.86 1.16 16.27
CA GLY A 332 -17.92 1.38 17.26
C GLY A 332 -17.37 1.49 18.68
N TYR A 333 -16.42 0.62 19.05
CA TYR A 333 -15.79 0.67 20.38
C TYR A 333 -14.98 1.94 20.64
N HIS A 334 -14.49 2.64 19.61
CA HIS A 334 -13.81 3.92 19.77
C HIS A 334 -14.79 5.10 19.92
N ALA A 335 -16.07 4.90 19.59
CA ALA A 335 -17.11 5.92 19.68
C ALA A 335 -17.90 5.87 21.00
N GLU A 336 -17.70 4.83 21.82
CA GLU A 336 -18.28 4.68 23.17
C GLU A 336 -17.53 5.51 24.22
#